data_AF-A0A399WIQ6-F1
#
_entry.id   AF-A0A399WIQ6-F1
#
_cell.length_a   1.000
_cell.length_b   1.000
_cell.length_c   1.000
_cell.angle_alpha   90.00
_cell.angle_beta   90.00
_cell.angle_gamma   90.00
#
_symmetry.space_group_name_H-M   'P 1'
#
loop_
_entity.id
_entity.type
_entity.pdbx_description
1 polymer ?
#
loop_
_entity_poly.entity_id
_entity_poly.type
_entity_poly.pdbx_seq_one_letter_code
_entity_poly.pdbx_strand_id
1 'polypeptide(L)'
;MKTTISHGKEQRKMEKQIQRAITIVTFFAVILFSLPLLAYTTENVFVVVIDGLRNNEAFEDADHDLIPHIWNDLRPQGTIYTEFYNDYLTTFTTPGHMAIVTGQWHVAPNLANVVSGGIYDVRPEAPTIFEYFRYHTGKPKASCLVVTGKKNNIQLDWSLEPTYGPNYASLLFEGGNDTDTYALLKTKLEAHHSNLVVVNLRDVDEAGHTGDWVTYTGAIKKADELVYQIWTQLIQGDAFYANKTTMIVTSDHGRHDDEYGGFQEHAGMCHGCRHVLFLGIGPDTPAGLEIPERRYLRDIAPTVGEFLGFPTPFARGQIMTGIFSQNPDPKIHVYCRNPRVKIFNGKVFVVWSQNDPTDTGNEHVFLMKKDSADMFFSNPIPVDSQKARWAFFPAVTANKDGLHVVWLDGRALDGIHDTWSVYYRKNCNQYV
;
A
#
# COMPACT_ATOMS: atom_id res chain seq x y z
N MET A 1 74.69 -22.43 5.32
CA MET A 1 73.73 -22.62 6.44
C MET A 1 73.09 -21.33 6.96
N LYS A 2 73.74 -20.15 6.96
CA LYS A 2 73.12 -18.90 7.47
C LYS A 2 72.04 -18.28 6.56
N THR A 3 72.09 -18.49 5.25
CA THR A 3 71.16 -17.92 4.26
C THR A 3 69.77 -18.57 4.28
N THR A 4 69.69 -19.87 4.56
CA THR A 4 68.42 -20.63 4.56
C THR A 4 67.54 -20.30 5.78
N ILE A 5 68.14 -19.91 6.91
CA ILE A 5 67.41 -19.59 8.15
C ILE A 5 66.76 -18.19 8.08
N SER A 6 67.37 -17.26 7.35
CA SER A 6 66.83 -15.91 7.12
C SER A 6 65.58 -15.93 6.24
N HIS A 7 65.59 -16.74 5.17
CA HIS A 7 64.46 -16.90 4.27
C HIS A 7 63.21 -17.46 4.99
N GLY A 8 63.38 -18.47 5.85
CA GLY A 8 62.26 -19.04 6.60
C GLY A 8 61.62 -18.09 7.63
N LYS A 9 62.36 -17.09 8.13
CA LYS A 9 61.81 -16.07 9.05
C LYS A 9 61.02 -14.99 8.32
N GLU A 10 61.47 -14.56 7.14
CA GLU A 10 60.73 -13.60 6.32
C GLU A 10 59.44 -14.20 5.78
N GLN A 11 59.48 -15.45 5.33
CA GLN A 11 58.31 -16.16 4.83
C GLN A 11 57.21 -16.29 5.90
N ARG A 12 57.57 -16.67 7.14
CA ARG A 12 56.63 -16.73 8.27
C ARG A 12 56.06 -15.37 8.68
N LYS A 13 56.83 -14.29 8.49
CA LYS A 13 56.37 -12.92 8.77
C LYS A 13 55.36 -12.47 7.71
N MET A 14 55.61 -12.79 6.45
CA MET A 14 54.70 -12.53 5.32
C MET A 14 53.40 -13.33 5.46
N GLU A 15 53.47 -14.62 5.81
CA GLU A 15 52.28 -15.47 6.06
C GLU A 15 51.40 -14.91 7.19
N LYS A 16 52.00 -14.44 8.29
CA LYS A 16 51.24 -13.79 9.39
C LYS A 16 50.60 -12.47 8.98
N GLN A 17 51.23 -11.70 8.10
CA GLN A 17 50.68 -10.46 7.57
C GLN A 17 49.52 -10.73 6.62
N ILE A 18 49.65 -11.73 5.74
CA ILE A 18 48.58 -12.18 4.85
C ILE A 18 47.41 -12.72 5.67
N GLN A 19 47.65 -13.55 6.69
CA GLN A 19 46.59 -14.08 7.54
C GLN A 19 45.84 -12.95 8.28
N ARG A 20 46.56 -11.95 8.81
CA ARG A 20 45.95 -10.76 9.42
C ARG A 20 45.15 -9.94 8.42
N ALA A 21 45.67 -9.73 7.21
CA ALA A 21 44.96 -9.01 6.15
C ALA A 21 43.68 -9.76 5.73
N ILE A 22 43.75 -11.08 5.57
CA ILE A 22 42.59 -11.92 5.29
C ILE A 22 41.58 -11.82 6.44
N THR A 23 41.99 -11.98 7.71
CA THR A 23 41.06 -11.86 8.85
C THR A 23 40.39 -10.49 8.93
N ILE A 24 41.14 -9.40 8.68
CA ILE A 24 40.58 -8.05 8.64
C ILE A 24 39.58 -7.91 7.48
N VAL A 25 39.94 -8.35 6.27
CA VAL A 25 39.06 -8.31 5.10
C VAL A 25 37.81 -9.17 5.29
N THR A 26 37.93 -10.36 5.87
CA THR A 26 36.78 -11.23 6.18
C THR A 26 35.90 -10.62 7.28
N PHE A 27 36.48 -10.00 8.31
CA PHE A 27 35.72 -9.34 9.38
C PHE A 27 34.96 -8.10 8.86
N PHE A 28 35.60 -7.29 8.01
CA PHE A 28 34.93 -6.15 7.36
C PHE A 28 33.92 -6.60 6.29
N ALA A 29 34.17 -7.68 5.56
CA ALA A 29 33.20 -8.27 4.63
C ALA A 29 31.98 -8.82 5.38
N VAL A 30 32.16 -9.48 6.52
CA VAL A 30 31.04 -9.93 7.36
C VAL A 30 30.22 -8.73 7.85
N ILE A 31 30.86 -7.64 8.29
CA ILE A 31 30.15 -6.42 8.74
C ILE A 31 29.44 -5.70 7.57
N LEU A 32 30.06 -5.64 6.38
CA LEU A 32 29.47 -5.06 5.17
C LEU A 32 28.31 -5.91 4.61
N PHE A 33 28.31 -7.23 4.86
CA PHE A 33 27.22 -8.13 4.50
C PHE A 33 26.23 -8.42 5.65
N SER A 34 26.48 -7.91 6.86
CA SER A 34 25.62 -8.06 8.05
C SER A 34 25.02 -6.74 8.53
N LEU A 35 24.99 -5.70 7.68
CA LEU A 35 23.97 -4.68 7.87
C LEU A 35 22.64 -5.40 7.70
N PRO A 36 21.76 -5.46 8.71
CA PRO A 36 20.40 -5.87 8.43
C PRO A 36 19.93 -4.91 7.33
N LEU A 37 19.44 -5.44 6.20
CA LEU A 37 18.42 -4.70 5.47
C LEU A 37 17.42 -4.32 6.55
N LEU A 38 17.30 -3.04 6.87
CA LEU A 38 16.48 -2.61 7.99
C LEU A 38 15.02 -2.90 7.60
N ALA A 39 14.54 -4.07 8.00
CA ALA A 39 13.13 -4.41 7.91
C ALA A 39 12.35 -3.43 8.82
N TYR A 40 11.16 -3.03 8.38
CA TYR A 40 10.27 -2.21 9.20
C TYR A 40 10.01 -2.87 10.55
N THR A 41 9.89 -2.04 11.59
CA THR A 41 9.48 -2.46 12.93
C THR A 41 8.00 -2.83 12.98
N THR A 42 7.21 -2.27 12.05
CA THR A 42 5.79 -2.51 11.88
C THR A 42 5.51 -3.97 11.53
N GLU A 43 4.81 -4.66 12.44
CA GLU A 43 4.30 -6.02 12.26
C GLU A 43 2.77 -6.05 12.07
N ASN A 44 2.09 -4.94 12.42
CA ASN A 44 0.64 -4.79 12.35
C ASN A 44 0.26 -3.42 11.78
N VAL A 45 -0.85 -3.36 11.04
CA VAL A 45 -1.40 -2.10 10.53
C VAL A 45 -2.89 -1.99 10.85
N PHE A 46 -3.28 -0.83 11.35
CA PHE A 46 -4.68 -0.44 11.59
C PHE A 46 -5.04 0.70 10.67
N VAL A 47 -6.14 0.59 9.93
CA VAL A 47 -6.72 1.69 9.15
C VAL A 47 -8.05 2.05 9.80
N VAL A 48 -8.11 3.21 10.42
CA VAL A 48 -9.28 3.78 11.08
C VAL A 48 -9.91 4.79 10.14
N VAL A 49 -11.14 4.52 9.73
CA VAL A 49 -11.92 5.38 8.83
C VAL A 49 -13.03 6.04 9.64
N ILE A 50 -13.07 7.37 9.63
CA ILE A 50 -14.18 8.16 10.18
C ILE A 50 -15.09 8.53 9.01
N ASP A 51 -16.20 7.82 8.83
CA ASP A 51 -17.14 7.95 7.70
C ASP A 51 -17.61 9.41 7.61
N GLY A 52 -17.31 10.08 6.50
CA GLY A 52 -17.86 11.39 6.21
C GLY A 52 -17.36 12.58 7.05
N LEU A 53 -16.19 12.48 7.70
CA LEU A 53 -15.58 13.64 8.38
C LEU A 53 -15.01 14.63 7.35
N ARG A 54 -15.65 15.81 7.25
CA ARG A 54 -15.21 16.93 6.42
C ARG A 54 -13.97 17.57 7.03
N ASN A 55 -12.96 17.86 6.20
CA ASN A 55 -11.68 18.37 6.72
C ASN A 55 -11.77 19.79 7.31
N ASN A 56 -12.82 20.56 6.95
CA ASN A 56 -13.16 21.86 7.54
C ASN A 56 -13.36 21.82 9.05
N GLU A 57 -13.89 20.72 9.58
CA GLU A 57 -14.06 20.49 11.03
C GLU A 57 -12.89 19.72 11.65
N ALA A 58 -11.88 19.38 10.84
CA ALA A 58 -10.71 18.61 11.24
C ALA A 58 -9.42 19.42 11.06
N PHE A 59 -8.58 19.13 10.05
CA PHE A 59 -7.25 19.75 9.93
C PHE A 59 -7.28 21.16 9.33
N GLU A 60 -8.40 21.60 8.76
CA GLU A 60 -8.55 22.98 8.28
C GLU A 60 -9.23 23.91 9.31
N ASP A 61 -9.77 23.35 10.40
CA ASP A 61 -10.28 24.16 11.51
C ASP A 61 -9.11 24.82 12.22
N ALA A 62 -9.12 26.14 12.42
CA ALA A 62 -7.96 26.82 13.00
C ALA A 62 -7.71 26.43 14.46
N ASP A 63 -8.78 26.16 15.22
CA ASP A 63 -8.73 25.88 16.65
C ASP A 63 -8.60 24.38 16.96
N HIS A 64 -9.04 23.53 16.03
CA HIS A 64 -9.04 22.06 16.12
C HIS A 64 -9.86 21.54 17.31
N ASP A 65 -10.88 22.29 17.72
CA ASP A 65 -11.68 22.09 18.93
C ASP A 65 -12.55 20.82 18.89
N LEU A 66 -12.83 20.31 17.69
CA LEU A 66 -13.65 19.12 17.47
C LEU A 66 -12.85 17.82 17.47
N ILE A 67 -11.53 17.91 17.23
CA ILE A 67 -10.61 16.76 17.17
C ILE A 67 -9.38 16.94 18.07
N PRO A 68 -9.54 17.34 19.35
CA PRO A 68 -8.42 17.69 20.20
C PRO A 68 -7.45 16.53 20.42
N HIS A 69 -7.91 15.27 20.42
CA HIS A 69 -7.01 14.13 20.62
C HIS A 69 -6.23 13.78 19.36
N ILE A 70 -6.88 13.73 18.19
CA ILE A 70 -6.18 13.52 16.92
C ILE A 70 -5.15 14.64 16.71
N TRP A 71 -5.52 15.89 16.95
CA TRP A 71 -4.67 17.05 16.68
C TRP A 71 -3.56 17.29 17.71
N ASN A 72 -3.88 17.27 19.02
CA ASN A 72 -2.92 17.63 20.06
C ASN A 72 -2.17 16.42 20.62
N ASP A 73 -2.80 15.24 20.68
CA ASP A 73 -2.18 14.06 21.27
C ASP A 73 -1.53 13.15 20.22
N LEU A 74 -2.21 12.84 19.11
CA LEU A 74 -1.74 11.87 18.12
C LEU A 74 -0.84 12.48 17.03
N ARG A 75 -1.24 13.60 16.42
CA ARG A 75 -0.47 14.27 15.35
C ARG A 75 1.01 14.51 15.72
N PRO A 76 1.37 15.00 16.93
CA PRO A 76 2.78 15.22 17.26
C PRO A 76 3.62 13.94 17.30
N GLN A 77 2.99 12.77 17.42
CA GLN A 77 3.65 11.47 17.41
C GLN A 77 3.74 10.86 15.99
N GLY A 78 3.09 11.46 15.00
CA GLY A 78 2.92 10.90 13.67
C GLY A 78 3.25 11.87 12.53
N THR A 79 2.89 11.45 11.31
CA THR A 79 3.02 12.22 10.08
C THR A 79 1.64 12.49 9.51
N ILE A 80 1.39 13.74 9.09
CA ILE A 80 0.17 14.09 8.35
C ILE A 80 0.49 14.43 6.89
N TYR A 81 -0.46 14.13 6.01
CA TYR A 81 -0.50 14.71 4.67
C TYR A 81 -1.54 15.83 4.67
N THR A 82 -1.11 17.06 4.42
CA THR A 82 -2.00 18.23 4.45
C THR A 82 -2.80 18.38 3.17
N GLU A 83 -2.51 17.59 2.14
CA GLU A 83 -3.15 17.59 0.82
C GLU A 83 -3.63 16.18 0.45
N PHE A 84 -4.56 15.62 1.24
CA PHE A 84 -5.04 14.24 1.08
C PHE A 84 -6.50 14.18 0.60
N TYR A 85 -6.76 13.50 -0.52
CA TYR A 85 -8.04 13.64 -1.23
C TYR A 85 -8.73 12.32 -1.58
N ASN A 86 -10.06 12.31 -1.44
CA ASN A 86 -10.93 11.49 -2.28
C ASN A 86 -11.15 12.20 -3.61
N ASP A 87 -10.37 11.86 -4.63
CA ASP A 87 -10.44 12.48 -5.95
C ASP A 87 -11.16 11.60 -6.99
N TYR A 88 -12.14 10.84 -6.52
CA TYR A 88 -13.01 10.07 -7.41
C TYR A 88 -14.15 10.92 -7.99
N LEU A 89 -14.83 10.40 -9.02
CA LEU A 89 -15.95 11.08 -9.69
C LEU A 89 -17.12 11.41 -8.72
N THR A 90 -17.25 10.64 -7.64
CA THR A 90 -18.24 10.83 -6.58
C THR A 90 -17.63 10.48 -5.23
N THR A 91 -17.88 11.28 -4.21
CA THR A 91 -17.36 11.07 -2.84
C THR A 91 -18.38 10.29 -1.99
N PHE A 92 -18.71 9.08 -2.43
CA PHE A 92 -19.64 8.17 -1.75
C PHE A 92 -18.92 7.21 -0.81
N THR A 93 -19.64 6.74 0.22
CA THR A 93 -19.12 5.85 1.25
C THR A 93 -18.52 4.56 0.69
N THR A 94 -19.31 3.78 -0.07
CA THR A 94 -18.86 2.47 -0.59
C THR A 94 -17.64 2.60 -1.52
N PRO A 95 -17.65 3.43 -2.58
CA PRO A 95 -16.46 3.65 -3.41
C PRO A 95 -15.24 4.19 -2.66
N GLY A 96 -15.43 5.08 -1.68
CA GLY A 96 -14.35 5.62 -0.87
C GLY A 96 -13.64 4.52 -0.07
N HIS A 97 -14.43 3.70 0.64
CA HIS A 97 -13.91 2.54 1.36
C HIS A 97 -13.26 1.49 0.46
N MET A 98 -13.85 1.20 -0.70
CA MET A 98 -13.24 0.29 -1.68
C MET A 98 -11.89 0.82 -2.15
N ALA A 99 -11.73 2.13 -2.34
CA ALA A 99 -10.47 2.72 -2.72
C ALA A 99 -9.38 2.58 -1.65
N ILE A 100 -9.75 2.79 -0.38
CA ILE A 100 -8.86 2.59 0.76
C ILE A 100 -8.34 1.15 0.79
N VAL A 101 -9.22 0.15 0.65
CA VAL A 101 -8.83 -1.27 0.82
C VAL A 101 -8.28 -1.94 -0.43
N THR A 102 -8.45 -1.39 -1.63
CA THR A 102 -7.94 -2.03 -2.87
C THR A 102 -6.83 -1.24 -3.55
N GLY A 103 -6.71 0.05 -3.23
CA GLY A 103 -5.82 0.97 -3.93
C GLY A 103 -6.30 1.32 -5.33
N GLN A 104 -7.60 1.20 -5.62
CA GLN A 104 -8.19 1.56 -6.89
C GLN A 104 -9.48 2.35 -6.71
N TRP A 105 -9.83 3.18 -7.68
CA TRP A 105 -11.17 3.75 -7.73
C TRP A 105 -12.19 2.74 -8.26
N HIS A 106 -13.40 2.69 -7.66
CA HIS A 106 -14.46 1.75 -8.04
C HIS A 106 -15.73 2.48 -8.47
N VAL A 107 -16.34 2.03 -9.56
CA VAL A 107 -17.71 2.42 -9.92
C VAL A 107 -18.65 1.47 -9.19
N ALA A 108 -19.08 1.83 -7.99
CA ALA A 108 -19.97 1.00 -7.17
C ALA A 108 -21.19 1.81 -6.67
N PRO A 109 -22.38 1.19 -6.57
CA PRO A 109 -23.53 1.82 -5.95
C PRO A 109 -23.30 2.06 -4.46
N ASN A 110 -23.77 3.20 -3.94
CA ASN A 110 -23.72 3.53 -2.51
C ASN A 110 -25.00 3.10 -1.79
N LEU A 111 -25.24 1.79 -1.71
CA LEU A 111 -26.50 1.25 -1.21
C LEU A 111 -26.30 0.35 0.01
N ALA A 112 -27.18 0.51 1.00
CA ALA A 112 -27.35 -0.49 2.05
C ALA A 112 -28.01 -1.71 1.41
N ASN A 113 -27.46 -2.90 1.65
CA ASN A 113 -27.89 -4.14 1.02
C ASN A 113 -29.23 -4.69 1.55
N VAL A 114 -30.23 -3.83 1.74
CA VAL A 114 -31.57 -4.23 2.16
C VAL A 114 -32.59 -3.66 1.19
N VAL A 115 -33.05 -4.51 0.28
CA VAL A 115 -34.36 -4.34 -0.36
C VAL A 115 -35.23 -5.51 0.08
N SER A 116 -36.54 -5.30 0.20
CA SER A 116 -37.52 -6.38 0.31
C SER A 116 -37.34 -7.39 -0.84
N GLY A 117 -36.60 -8.48 -0.62
CA GLY A 117 -36.45 -9.59 -1.56
C GLY A 117 -35.04 -10.07 -1.92
N GLY A 118 -33.95 -9.45 -1.45
CA GLY A 118 -32.59 -9.97 -1.70
C GLY A 118 -31.45 -9.02 -1.31
N ILE A 119 -30.24 -9.58 -1.16
CA ILE A 119 -28.97 -8.88 -0.88
C ILE A 119 -28.29 -8.58 -2.22
N TYR A 120 -27.98 -7.31 -2.50
CA TYR A 120 -27.00 -7.00 -3.56
C TYR A 120 -25.60 -7.32 -3.02
N ASP A 121 -24.85 -8.17 -3.72
CA ASP A 121 -23.45 -8.46 -3.35
C ASP A 121 -22.53 -7.46 -4.04
N VAL A 122 -22.28 -6.31 -3.41
CA VAL A 122 -21.48 -5.21 -3.97
C VAL A 122 -20.05 -5.34 -3.46
N ARG A 123 -19.20 -5.98 -4.25
CA ARG A 123 -17.81 -6.25 -3.90
C ARG A 123 -16.83 -5.46 -4.74
N PRO A 124 -15.64 -5.13 -4.21
CA PRO A 124 -14.60 -4.49 -4.99
C PRO A 124 -14.20 -5.38 -6.16
N GLU A 125 -13.94 -4.82 -7.34
CA GLU A 125 -13.50 -5.61 -8.51
C GLU A 125 -12.02 -6.04 -8.42
N ALA A 126 -11.22 -5.36 -7.60
CA ALA A 126 -9.80 -5.59 -7.40
C ALA A 126 -9.52 -6.15 -6.00
N PRO A 127 -8.43 -6.91 -5.80
CA PRO A 127 -8.11 -7.51 -4.52
C PRO A 127 -7.96 -6.47 -3.42
N THR A 128 -8.50 -6.81 -2.26
CA THR A 128 -8.34 -6.06 -1.02
C THR A 128 -6.95 -6.27 -0.42
N ILE A 129 -6.51 -5.34 0.44
CA ILE A 129 -5.29 -5.46 1.24
C ILE A 129 -5.23 -6.76 2.05
N PHE A 130 -6.37 -7.29 2.47
CA PHE A 130 -6.46 -8.57 3.18
C PHE A 130 -6.13 -9.74 2.28
N GLU A 131 -6.66 -9.73 1.06
CA GLU A 131 -6.40 -10.76 0.06
C GLU A 131 -4.93 -10.78 -0.32
N TYR A 132 -4.32 -9.62 -0.58
CA TYR A 132 -2.87 -9.51 -0.82
C TYR A 132 -2.06 -10.04 0.36
N PHE A 133 -2.34 -9.55 1.56
CA PHE A 133 -1.61 -9.95 2.77
C PHE A 133 -1.67 -11.46 2.98
N ARG A 134 -2.86 -12.06 2.94
CA ARG A 134 -3.02 -13.50 3.16
C ARG A 134 -2.44 -14.34 2.02
N TYR A 135 -2.58 -13.88 0.78
CA TYR A 135 -2.00 -14.56 -0.38
C TYR A 135 -0.47 -14.63 -0.29
N HIS A 136 0.18 -13.52 0.02
CA HIS A 136 1.65 -13.43 0.02
C HIS A 136 2.32 -13.96 1.30
N THR A 137 1.65 -13.85 2.45
CA THR A 137 2.23 -14.30 3.73
C THR A 137 1.80 -15.71 4.13
N GLY A 138 0.72 -16.24 3.55
CA GLY A 138 0.11 -17.51 3.97
C GLY A 138 -0.55 -17.46 5.35
N LYS A 139 -0.72 -16.27 5.96
CA LYS A 139 -1.31 -16.12 7.27
C LYS A 139 -2.79 -16.55 7.32
N PRO A 140 -3.27 -17.06 8.46
CA PRO A 140 -4.64 -17.54 8.62
C PRO A 140 -5.66 -16.40 8.49
N LYS A 141 -6.92 -16.73 8.21
CA LYS A 141 -8.02 -15.75 8.09
C LYS A 141 -8.13 -14.80 9.29
N ALA A 142 -7.87 -15.29 10.50
CA ALA A 142 -7.90 -14.49 11.73
C ALA A 142 -6.82 -13.39 11.81
N SER A 143 -5.81 -13.41 10.93
CA SER A 143 -4.81 -12.33 10.84
C SER A 143 -5.34 -11.05 10.18
N CYS A 144 -6.53 -11.10 9.57
CA CYS A 144 -7.20 -9.95 8.97
C CYS A 144 -8.57 -9.74 9.63
N LEU A 145 -8.89 -8.47 9.92
CA LEU A 145 -10.13 -8.09 10.56
C LEU A 145 -10.70 -6.82 9.94
N VAL A 146 -11.99 -6.87 9.61
CA VAL A 146 -12.82 -5.71 9.29
C VAL A 146 -13.90 -5.59 10.37
N VAL A 147 -14.02 -4.41 10.97
CA VAL A 147 -15.17 -4.08 11.83
C VAL A 147 -15.80 -2.79 11.30
N THR A 148 -17.05 -2.84 10.85
CA THR A 148 -17.69 -1.67 10.24
C THR A 148 -19.01 -1.36 10.91
N GLY A 149 -19.24 -0.09 11.23
CA GLY A 149 -20.57 0.37 11.62
C GLY A 149 -21.55 0.47 10.43
N LYS A 150 -21.02 0.64 9.21
CA LYS A 150 -21.82 0.90 8.00
C LYS A 150 -22.20 -0.37 7.25
N LYS A 151 -23.51 -0.55 7.03
CA LYS A 151 -24.09 -1.68 6.28
C LYS A 151 -23.63 -1.79 4.83
N ASN A 152 -23.30 -0.67 4.19
CA ASN A 152 -22.87 -0.67 2.78
C ASN A 152 -21.41 -1.16 2.62
N ASN A 153 -20.71 -1.42 3.73
CA ASN A 153 -19.31 -1.81 3.77
C ASN A 153 -19.11 -3.26 4.28
N ILE A 154 -20.17 -4.06 4.38
CA ILE A 154 -20.12 -5.46 4.87
C ILE A 154 -19.58 -6.47 3.84
N GLN A 155 -18.98 -5.99 2.75
CA GLN A 155 -18.46 -6.77 1.62
C GLN A 155 -17.01 -6.41 1.27
N LEU A 156 -16.32 -5.68 2.16
CA LEU A 156 -14.92 -5.32 2.01
C LEU A 156 -13.95 -6.46 2.39
N ASP A 157 -14.48 -7.63 2.75
CA ASP A 157 -13.68 -8.76 3.22
C ASP A 157 -12.95 -9.48 2.09
N TRP A 158 -13.46 -9.45 0.85
CA TRP A 158 -12.82 -10.00 -0.35
C TRP A 158 -13.43 -9.45 -1.65
N SER A 159 -12.76 -9.69 -2.78
CA SER A 159 -13.01 -9.06 -4.09
C SER A 159 -13.53 -9.96 -5.22
N LEU A 160 -14.00 -9.32 -6.30
CA LEU A 160 -14.32 -9.83 -7.63
C LEU A 160 -13.20 -10.62 -8.33
N GLU A 161 -11.96 -10.38 -7.95
CA GLU A 161 -10.80 -10.74 -8.77
C GLU A 161 -10.56 -12.27 -8.79
N PRO A 162 -10.64 -12.95 -9.96
CA PRO A 162 -10.57 -14.40 -10.05
C PRO A 162 -9.28 -15.05 -9.52
N THR A 163 -8.17 -14.29 -9.49
CA THR A 163 -6.90 -14.76 -8.93
C THR A 163 -6.81 -14.66 -7.41
N TYR A 164 -7.76 -13.95 -6.79
CA TYR A 164 -7.95 -13.83 -5.34
C TYR A 164 -9.34 -14.34 -4.96
N GLY A 165 -10.06 -13.62 -4.09
CA GLY A 165 -11.43 -13.93 -3.70
C GLY A 165 -11.54 -14.60 -2.33
N PRO A 166 -12.64 -15.34 -2.08
CA PRO A 166 -13.09 -15.70 -0.73
C PRO A 166 -12.11 -16.58 0.07
N ASN A 167 -11.21 -17.29 -0.60
CA ASN A 167 -10.15 -18.08 0.03
C ASN A 167 -9.18 -17.21 0.84
N TYR A 168 -8.98 -15.96 0.41
CA TYR A 168 -8.10 -14.96 1.03
C TYR A 168 -8.87 -13.87 1.79
N ALA A 169 -10.17 -14.09 2.03
CA ALA A 169 -11.01 -13.13 2.74
C ALA A 169 -10.56 -12.79 4.16
N SER A 170 -10.90 -11.59 4.63
CA SER A 170 -10.80 -11.17 6.03
C SER A 170 -11.91 -11.75 6.91
N LEU A 171 -11.74 -11.76 8.23
CA LEU A 171 -12.90 -11.74 9.13
C LEU A 171 -13.62 -10.40 8.98
N LEU A 172 -14.96 -10.40 9.04
CA LEU A 172 -15.77 -9.18 8.95
C LEU A 172 -16.91 -9.24 9.96
N PHE A 173 -17.08 -8.15 10.70
CA PHE A 173 -18.17 -7.99 11.66
C PHE A 173 -18.82 -6.61 11.57
N GLU A 174 -20.15 -6.56 11.74
CA GLU A 174 -20.92 -5.31 11.76
C GLU A 174 -21.06 -4.82 13.20
N GLY A 175 -20.59 -3.59 13.46
CA GLY A 175 -20.48 -3.00 14.79
C GLY A 175 -21.66 -2.13 15.20
N GLY A 176 -22.53 -1.67 14.30
CA GLY A 176 -23.60 -0.73 14.63
C GLY A 176 -23.13 0.72 14.71
N ASN A 177 -23.42 1.44 15.80
CA ASN A 177 -22.88 2.79 16.04
C ASN A 177 -21.38 2.74 16.41
N ASP A 178 -20.74 3.89 16.61
CA ASP A 178 -19.30 3.96 16.84
C ASP A 178 -18.87 3.31 18.16
N THR A 179 -19.69 3.46 19.21
CA THR A 179 -19.41 2.86 20.53
C THR A 179 -19.52 1.34 20.49
N ASP A 180 -20.55 0.82 19.82
CA ASP A 180 -20.75 -0.61 19.62
C ASP A 180 -19.65 -1.19 18.70
N THR A 181 -19.25 -0.45 17.65
CA THR A 181 -18.13 -0.78 16.77
C THR A 181 -16.82 -0.87 17.54
N TYR A 182 -16.53 0.09 18.43
CA TYR A 182 -15.34 0.06 19.28
C TYR A 182 -15.35 -1.14 20.25
N ALA A 183 -16.48 -1.40 20.93
CA ALA A 183 -16.61 -2.52 21.85
C ALA A 183 -16.44 -3.88 21.13
N LEU A 184 -17.00 -3.99 19.92
CA LEU A 184 -16.85 -5.17 19.08
C LEU A 184 -15.40 -5.33 18.60
N LEU A 185 -14.76 -4.25 18.14
CA LEU A 185 -13.34 -4.26 17.75
C LEU A 185 -12.49 -4.79 18.88
N LYS A 186 -12.62 -4.23 20.09
CA LYS A 186 -11.90 -4.70 21.29
C LYS A 186 -12.07 -6.20 21.50
N THR A 187 -13.32 -6.68 21.50
CA THR A 187 -13.64 -8.11 21.69
C THR A 187 -12.99 -9.00 20.63
N LYS A 188 -12.92 -8.56 19.37
CA LYS A 188 -12.33 -9.33 18.27
C LYS A 188 -10.81 -9.30 18.28
N LEU A 189 -10.20 -8.19 18.68
CA LEU A 189 -8.74 -8.11 18.83
C LEU A 189 -8.27 -9.05 19.94
N GLU A 190 -8.93 -9.06 21.10
CA GLU A 190 -8.64 -9.99 22.21
C GLU A 190 -8.76 -11.47 21.79
N ALA A 191 -9.65 -11.78 20.85
CA ALA A 191 -9.87 -13.15 20.38
C ALA A 191 -8.90 -13.60 19.27
N HIS A 192 -8.35 -12.68 18.49
CA HIS A 192 -7.70 -13.01 17.21
C HIS A 192 -6.29 -12.46 17.03
N HIS A 193 -5.90 -11.39 17.73
CA HIS A 193 -4.64 -10.68 17.51
C HIS A 193 -4.33 -10.45 16.02
N SER A 194 -5.29 -9.89 15.29
CA SER A 194 -5.20 -9.67 13.84
C SER A 194 -4.10 -8.68 13.48
N ASN A 195 -3.30 -8.98 12.47
CA ASN A 195 -2.20 -8.12 12.02
C ASN A 195 -2.66 -6.95 11.17
N LEU A 196 -3.68 -7.15 10.33
CA LEU A 196 -4.19 -6.13 9.43
C LEU A 196 -5.66 -5.87 9.73
N VAL A 197 -5.95 -4.66 10.22
CA VAL A 197 -7.26 -4.28 10.73
C VAL A 197 -7.78 -3.06 9.99
N VAL A 198 -9.02 -3.10 9.54
CA VAL A 198 -9.77 -1.92 9.09
C VAL A 198 -10.97 -1.74 10.00
N VAL A 199 -11.14 -0.55 10.56
CA VAL A 199 -12.31 -0.18 11.34
C VAL A 199 -12.97 1.05 10.74
N ASN A 200 -14.29 1.02 10.61
CA ASN A 200 -15.09 2.15 10.14
C ASN A 200 -16.05 2.63 11.22
N LEU A 201 -15.90 3.90 11.60
CA LEU A 201 -16.75 4.65 12.52
C LEU A 201 -17.75 5.46 11.68
N ARG A 202 -19.04 5.12 11.75
CA ARG A 202 -20.07 5.61 10.84
C ARG A 202 -20.85 6.84 11.32
N ASP A 203 -20.79 7.15 12.62
CA ASP A 203 -21.81 8.03 13.22
C ASP A 203 -21.66 9.49 12.77
N VAL A 204 -20.45 9.94 12.40
CA VAL A 204 -20.24 11.29 11.84
C VAL A 204 -21.05 11.49 10.56
N ASP A 205 -21.11 10.47 9.70
CA ASP A 205 -21.91 10.53 8.48
C ASP A 205 -23.42 10.50 8.74
N GLU A 206 -23.85 9.59 9.61
CA GLU A 206 -25.26 9.51 9.99
C GLU A 206 -25.75 10.82 10.65
N ALA A 207 -24.91 11.40 11.52
CA ALA A 207 -25.18 12.67 12.17
C ALA A 207 -25.22 13.84 11.18
N GLY A 208 -24.29 13.87 10.21
CA GLY A 208 -24.26 14.91 9.18
C GLY A 208 -25.55 14.97 8.38
N HIS A 209 -26.08 13.82 7.96
CA HIS A 209 -27.35 13.74 7.20
C HIS A 209 -28.58 14.26 7.96
N THR A 210 -28.52 14.40 9.29
CA THR A 210 -29.61 15.01 10.06
C THR A 210 -29.76 16.51 9.83
N GLY A 211 -28.68 17.18 9.36
CA GLY A 211 -28.61 18.64 9.27
C GLY A 211 -28.53 19.35 10.62
N ASP A 212 -28.42 18.63 11.74
CA ASP A 212 -28.26 19.21 13.07
C ASP A 212 -26.78 19.36 13.44
N TRP A 213 -26.33 20.61 13.54
CA TRP A 213 -24.92 20.94 13.81
C TRP A 213 -24.42 20.40 15.15
N VAL A 214 -25.27 20.40 16.19
CA VAL A 214 -24.90 19.92 17.52
C VAL A 214 -24.69 18.42 17.50
N THR A 215 -25.58 17.67 16.83
CA THR A 215 -25.46 16.23 16.64
C THR A 215 -24.23 15.90 15.79
N TYR A 216 -24.00 16.63 14.69
CA TYR A 216 -22.83 16.45 13.82
C TYR A 216 -21.50 16.65 14.57
N THR A 217 -21.31 17.81 15.20
CA THR A 217 -20.07 18.10 15.94
C THR A 217 -19.90 17.23 17.19
N GLY A 218 -21.00 16.79 17.82
CA GLY A 218 -20.98 15.79 18.89
C GLY A 218 -20.46 14.44 18.41
N ALA A 219 -20.87 13.98 17.22
CA ALA A 219 -20.36 12.75 16.62
C ALA A 219 -18.87 12.85 16.27
N ILE A 220 -18.39 14.01 15.77
CA ILE A 220 -16.96 14.23 15.49
C ILE A 220 -16.13 14.08 16.76
N LYS A 221 -16.53 14.73 17.85
CA LYS A 221 -15.86 14.62 19.16
C LYS A 221 -15.85 13.18 19.68
N LYS A 222 -16.92 12.44 19.44
CA LYS A 222 -16.98 11.02 19.83
C LYS A 222 -16.03 10.16 19.00
N ALA A 223 -15.96 10.38 17.68
CA ALA A 223 -15.02 9.68 16.82
C ALA A 223 -13.57 10.00 17.21
N ASP A 224 -13.24 11.26 17.50
CA ASP A 224 -11.92 11.69 18.01
C ASP A 224 -11.53 10.94 19.30
N GLU A 225 -12.42 10.90 20.29
CA GLU A 225 -12.23 10.15 21.53
C GLU A 225 -11.96 8.66 21.26
N LEU A 226 -12.73 8.03 20.36
CA LEU A 226 -12.60 6.61 20.07
C LEU A 226 -11.32 6.29 19.29
N VAL A 227 -10.90 7.14 18.35
CA VAL A 227 -9.60 7.01 17.66
C VAL A 227 -8.46 7.06 18.67
N TYR A 228 -8.52 7.99 19.62
CA TYR A 228 -7.53 8.08 20.69
C TYR A 228 -7.51 6.83 21.58
N GLN A 229 -8.67 6.28 21.92
CA GLN A 229 -8.77 5.04 22.70
C GLN A 229 -8.27 3.82 21.91
N ILE A 230 -8.54 3.75 20.59
CA ILE A 230 -7.97 2.70 19.72
C ILE A 230 -6.44 2.75 19.81
N TRP A 231 -5.83 3.92 19.66
CA TRP A 231 -4.38 4.05 19.76
C TRP A 231 -3.86 3.71 21.16
N THR A 232 -4.37 4.38 22.18
CA THR A 232 -3.77 4.33 23.53
C THR A 232 -4.12 3.06 24.30
N GLN A 233 -5.35 2.56 24.17
CA GLN A 233 -5.83 1.42 24.95
C GLN A 233 -5.74 0.11 24.17
N LEU A 234 -6.17 0.08 22.91
CA LEU A 234 -6.20 -1.18 22.14
C LEU A 234 -4.85 -1.51 21.51
N ILE A 235 -4.15 -0.52 20.95
CA ILE A 235 -2.87 -0.73 20.28
C ILE A 235 -1.71 -0.64 21.28
N GLN A 236 -1.53 0.49 21.96
CA GLN A 236 -0.40 0.67 22.89
C GLN A 236 -0.60 -0.05 24.23
N GLY A 237 -1.83 -0.40 24.58
CA GLY A 237 -2.16 -1.15 25.80
C GLY A 237 -1.96 -2.67 25.70
N ASP A 238 -1.69 -3.20 24.51
CA ASP A 238 -1.51 -4.64 24.26
C ASP A 238 -0.07 -4.92 23.82
N ALA A 239 0.61 -5.85 24.51
CA ALA A 239 1.99 -6.21 24.22
C ALA A 239 2.22 -6.81 22.82
N PHE A 240 1.16 -7.36 22.19
CA PHE A 240 1.23 -7.84 20.81
C PHE A 240 1.34 -6.67 19.80
N TYR A 241 0.68 -5.55 20.08
CA TYR A 241 0.59 -4.40 19.17
C TYR A 241 1.55 -3.26 19.51
N ALA A 242 1.80 -3.01 20.79
CA ALA A 242 2.55 -1.86 21.28
C ALA A 242 3.94 -1.77 20.64
N ASN A 243 4.30 -0.57 20.16
CA ASN A 243 5.56 -0.27 19.47
C ASN A 243 5.86 -1.11 18.21
N LYS A 244 4.90 -1.88 17.71
CA LYS A 244 5.00 -2.73 16.51
C LYS A 244 3.87 -2.48 15.51
N THR A 245 3.06 -1.46 15.76
CA THR A 245 1.85 -1.19 14.99
C THR A 245 1.90 0.19 14.41
N THR A 246 1.57 0.29 13.13
CA THR A 246 1.27 1.56 12.47
C THR A 246 -0.23 1.72 12.33
N MET A 247 -0.76 2.85 12.80
CA MET A 247 -2.16 3.23 12.63
C MET A 247 -2.26 4.36 11.62
N ILE A 248 -3.17 4.21 10.66
CA ILE A 248 -3.59 5.25 9.72
C ILE A 248 -4.99 5.70 10.11
N VAL A 249 -5.21 6.99 10.24
CA VAL A 249 -6.53 7.61 10.46
C VAL A 249 -6.86 8.46 9.24
N THR A 250 -8.04 8.25 8.68
CA THR A 250 -8.52 8.99 7.50
C THR A 250 -10.05 9.13 7.54
N SER A 251 -10.60 9.91 6.62
CA SER A 251 -11.99 9.75 6.19
C SER A 251 -12.04 9.16 4.78
N ASP A 252 -13.17 8.57 4.40
CA ASP A 252 -13.46 8.06 3.06
C ASP A 252 -14.08 9.12 2.14
N HIS A 253 -14.70 10.14 2.70
CA HIS A 253 -15.13 11.36 2.00
C HIS A 253 -15.38 12.47 3.01
N GLY A 254 -15.38 13.72 2.54
CA GLY A 254 -15.91 14.82 3.33
C GLY A 254 -17.38 15.07 3.03
N ARG A 255 -17.80 16.33 3.16
CA ARG A 255 -19.19 16.80 2.99
C ARG A 255 -19.16 18.12 2.23
N HIS A 256 -20.27 18.62 1.69
CA HIS A 256 -20.21 19.89 0.97
C HIS A 256 -19.61 20.98 1.86
N ASP A 257 -18.76 21.84 1.27
CA ASP A 257 -18.38 23.07 1.95
C ASP A 257 -19.56 24.06 1.94
N ASP A 258 -19.44 25.14 2.69
CA ASP A 258 -20.55 26.06 2.93
C ASP A 258 -21.01 26.79 1.64
N GLU A 259 -20.15 26.89 0.62
CA GLU A 259 -20.53 27.43 -0.71
C GLU A 259 -21.47 26.49 -1.46
N TYR A 260 -21.42 25.17 -1.18
CA TYR A 260 -22.18 24.13 -1.88
C TYR A 260 -23.24 23.42 -1.02
N GLY A 261 -23.71 24.06 0.06
CA GLY A 261 -24.83 23.55 0.87
C GLY A 261 -24.43 23.00 2.25
N GLY A 262 -23.15 23.09 2.61
CA GLY A 262 -22.67 22.77 3.95
C GLY A 262 -22.68 21.29 4.31
N PHE A 263 -22.43 21.00 5.58
CA PHE A 263 -22.11 19.64 6.07
C PHE A 263 -23.22 18.59 5.90
N GLN A 264 -24.45 18.95 5.51
CA GLN A 264 -25.56 18.00 5.54
C GLN A 264 -25.44 16.88 4.49
N GLU A 265 -24.91 17.22 3.32
CA GLU A 265 -24.86 16.31 2.17
C GLU A 265 -23.43 16.14 1.65
N HIS A 266 -23.22 15.12 0.84
CA HIS A 266 -21.94 14.82 0.20
C HIS A 266 -22.15 14.29 -1.23
N ALA A 267 -21.12 13.69 -1.82
CA ALA A 267 -21.05 13.19 -3.21
C ALA A 267 -20.82 14.25 -4.30
N GLY A 268 -20.47 15.47 -3.89
CA GLY A 268 -20.04 16.53 -4.80
C GLY A 268 -18.55 16.45 -5.16
N MET A 269 -18.14 17.35 -6.06
CA MET A 269 -16.73 17.57 -6.44
C MET A 269 -16.12 18.82 -5.80
N CYS A 270 -16.84 19.45 -4.86
CA CYS A 270 -16.37 20.62 -4.12
C CYS A 270 -15.24 20.24 -3.15
N HIS A 271 -14.56 21.27 -2.63
CA HIS A 271 -13.37 21.08 -1.80
C HIS A 271 -13.70 20.27 -0.54
N GLY A 272 -14.76 20.68 0.18
CA GLY A 272 -15.17 19.99 1.41
C GLY A 272 -15.51 18.50 1.21
N CYS A 273 -15.99 18.09 0.02
CA CYS A 273 -16.32 16.69 -0.24
C CYS A 273 -15.07 15.83 -0.47
N ARG A 274 -14.03 16.43 -1.06
CA ARG A 274 -12.86 15.70 -1.58
C ARG A 274 -11.68 15.77 -0.64
N HIS A 275 -11.46 16.89 0.05
CA HIS A 275 -10.34 17.04 0.97
C HIS A 275 -10.67 16.37 2.30
N VAL A 276 -9.85 15.41 2.72
CA VAL A 276 -10.06 14.59 3.91
C VAL A 276 -8.76 14.49 4.71
N LEU A 277 -8.88 14.29 6.02
CA LEU A 277 -7.71 14.16 6.88
C LEU A 277 -6.90 12.90 6.57
N PHE A 278 -5.60 12.95 6.82
CA PHE A 278 -4.73 11.78 6.85
C PHE A 278 -3.69 11.92 7.97
N LEU A 279 -3.63 10.93 8.86
CA LEU A 279 -2.61 10.80 9.90
C LEU A 279 -2.06 9.38 9.90
N GLY A 280 -0.75 9.22 9.80
CA GLY A 280 -0.04 7.98 10.13
C GLY A 280 0.71 8.11 11.44
N ILE A 281 0.66 7.09 12.29
CA ILE A 281 1.39 7.04 13.57
C ILE A 281 1.90 5.62 13.80
N GLY A 282 3.19 5.45 14.11
CA GLY A 282 3.80 4.13 14.22
C GLY A 282 5.32 4.17 14.33
N PRO A 283 5.98 3.02 14.58
CA PRO A 283 7.41 2.96 14.84
C PRO A 283 8.27 3.32 13.61
N ASP A 284 7.73 3.16 12.41
CA ASP A 284 8.40 3.48 11.15
C ASP A 284 7.84 4.75 10.49
N THR A 285 7.01 5.52 11.21
CA THR A 285 6.45 6.79 10.74
C THR A 285 7.11 7.96 11.48
N PRO A 286 7.65 8.98 10.79
CA PRO A 286 8.24 10.14 11.45
C PRO A 286 7.24 10.87 12.35
N ALA A 287 7.69 11.33 13.51
CA ALA A 287 6.87 12.10 14.45
C ALA A 287 6.92 13.61 14.14
N GLY A 288 5.76 14.26 14.17
CA GLY A 288 5.60 15.71 13.98
C GLY A 288 5.87 16.20 12.55
N LEU A 289 5.80 15.30 11.56
CA LEU A 289 6.07 15.65 10.16
C LEU A 289 4.76 16.04 9.44
N GLU A 290 4.82 17.13 8.68
CA GLU A 290 3.73 17.57 7.81
C GLU A 290 4.20 17.52 6.36
N ILE A 291 3.43 16.85 5.51
CA ILE A 291 3.77 16.62 4.11
C ILE A 291 2.72 17.29 3.23
N PRO A 292 3.07 18.34 2.47
CA PRO A 292 2.14 19.05 1.59
C PRO A 292 1.96 18.38 0.22
N GLU A 293 2.50 17.18 0.06
CA GLU A 293 2.41 16.46 -1.21
C GLU A 293 0.99 15.90 -1.41
N ARG A 294 0.42 16.15 -2.59
CA ARG A 294 -0.92 15.65 -2.91
C ARG A 294 -0.95 14.13 -2.96
N ARG A 295 -1.88 13.54 -2.22
CA ARG A 295 -2.11 12.09 -2.09
C ARG A 295 -3.59 11.76 -2.05
N TYR A 296 -3.91 10.48 -2.24
CA TYR A 296 -5.27 10.02 -2.46
C TYR A 296 -5.63 8.77 -1.66
N LEU A 297 -6.92 8.52 -1.42
CA LEU A 297 -7.39 7.30 -0.74
C LEU A 297 -6.79 6.00 -1.30
N ARG A 298 -6.69 5.91 -2.63
CA ARG A 298 -6.12 4.75 -3.33
C ARG A 298 -4.63 4.51 -3.04
N ASP A 299 -3.94 5.48 -2.44
CA ASP A 299 -2.53 5.37 -2.06
C ASP A 299 -2.36 4.62 -0.72
N ILE A 300 -3.43 4.43 0.05
CA ILE A 300 -3.39 3.72 1.35
C ILE A 300 -3.03 2.25 1.14
N ALA A 301 -3.77 1.50 0.32
CA ALA A 301 -3.53 0.07 0.14
C ALA A 301 -2.08 -0.30 -0.24
N PRO A 302 -1.43 0.33 -1.23
CA PRO A 302 -0.04 0.01 -1.54
C PRO A 302 0.92 0.46 -0.42
N THR A 303 0.62 1.54 0.31
CA THR A 303 1.41 1.98 1.47
C THR A 303 1.32 0.99 2.64
N VAL A 304 0.14 0.41 2.88
CA VAL A 304 -0.04 -0.68 3.85
C VAL A 304 0.76 -1.93 3.43
N GLY A 305 0.76 -2.25 2.14
CA GLY A 305 1.58 -3.33 1.59
C GLY A 305 3.07 -3.12 1.87
N GLU A 306 3.56 -1.90 1.76
CA GLU A 306 4.96 -1.56 2.08
C GLU A 306 5.26 -1.74 3.58
N PHE A 307 4.43 -1.19 4.48
CA PHE A 307 4.61 -1.37 5.93
C PHE A 307 4.69 -2.85 6.36
N LEU A 308 3.92 -3.73 5.70
CA LEU A 308 3.81 -5.15 6.04
C LEU A 308 4.62 -6.07 5.12
N GLY A 309 5.36 -5.52 4.15
CA GLY A 309 6.25 -6.27 3.26
C GLY A 309 5.55 -7.20 2.26
N PHE A 310 4.40 -6.80 1.69
CA PHE A 310 3.73 -7.54 0.61
C PHE A 310 3.37 -6.66 -0.60
N PRO A 311 3.42 -7.20 -1.83
CA PRO A 311 3.10 -6.43 -3.02
C PRO A 311 1.58 -6.31 -3.22
N THR A 312 1.16 -5.23 -3.88
CA THR A 312 -0.24 -4.94 -4.23
C THR A 312 -0.38 -4.77 -5.76
N PRO A 313 -0.18 -5.83 -6.56
CA PRO A 313 0.03 -5.71 -8.01
C PRO A 313 -1.14 -5.13 -8.81
N PHE A 314 -2.38 -5.11 -8.27
CA PHE A 314 -3.49 -4.44 -8.93
C PHE A 314 -3.72 -3.03 -8.38
N ALA A 315 -3.11 -2.61 -7.27
CA ALA A 315 -3.27 -1.23 -6.81
C ALA A 315 -2.84 -0.23 -7.90
N ARG A 316 -3.62 0.85 -8.04
CA ARG A 316 -3.38 1.96 -8.97
C ARG A 316 -2.92 3.23 -8.25
N GLY A 317 -3.03 3.27 -6.93
CA GLY A 317 -2.38 4.29 -6.11
C GLY A 317 -0.87 4.10 -6.03
N GLN A 318 -0.22 5.10 -5.47
CA GLN A 318 1.22 5.12 -5.24
C GLN A 318 1.53 4.92 -3.77
N ILE A 319 2.74 4.46 -3.49
CA ILE A 319 3.20 4.31 -2.12
C ILE A 319 3.57 5.69 -1.61
N MET A 320 3.06 6.05 -0.44
CA MET A 320 3.27 7.36 0.17
C MET A 320 4.64 7.43 0.83
N THR A 321 5.71 7.39 0.02
CA THR A 321 7.10 7.21 0.48
C THR A 321 7.56 8.20 1.55
N GLY A 322 6.99 9.41 1.58
CA GLY A 322 7.30 10.41 2.61
C GLY A 322 6.87 10.02 4.03
N ILE A 323 5.99 9.02 4.18
CA ILE A 323 5.50 8.57 5.50
C ILE A 323 6.47 7.63 6.22
N PHE A 324 7.53 7.17 5.57
CA PHE A 324 8.46 6.19 6.14
C PHE A 324 9.70 6.90 6.71
N SER A 325 10.10 6.52 7.94
CA SER A 325 11.34 6.97 8.58
C SER A 325 12.60 6.47 7.90
N GLN A 326 12.46 5.44 7.06
CA GLN A 326 13.52 4.86 6.26
C GLN A 326 13.06 4.85 4.80
N ASN A 327 13.99 5.03 3.86
CA ASN A 327 13.64 4.88 2.45
C ASN A 327 13.06 3.47 2.23
N PRO A 328 11.92 3.35 1.52
CA PRO A 328 11.31 2.05 1.23
C PRO A 328 12.31 1.03 0.72
N ASP A 329 12.12 -0.26 1.03
CA ASP A 329 13.00 -1.30 0.49
C ASP A 329 12.92 -1.20 -1.04
N PRO A 330 14.04 -0.88 -1.75
CA PRO A 330 14.01 -0.78 -3.20
C PRO A 330 13.52 -2.07 -3.88
N LYS A 331 13.45 -3.21 -3.15
CA LYS A 331 12.97 -4.48 -3.68
C LYS A 331 11.46 -4.60 -3.89
N ILE A 332 10.61 -3.70 -3.36
CA ILE A 332 9.14 -3.88 -3.43
C ILE A 332 8.48 -3.07 -4.56
N HIS A 333 9.17 -2.15 -5.23
CA HIS A 333 8.50 -1.20 -6.15
C HIS A 333 8.71 -1.53 -7.62
N VAL A 334 8.08 -2.63 -8.04
CA VAL A 334 7.98 -3.06 -9.43
C VAL A 334 6.57 -2.74 -9.97
N TYR A 335 6.41 -1.58 -10.59
CA TYR A 335 5.24 -1.19 -11.38
C TYR A 335 5.29 -1.86 -12.75
N CYS A 336 4.61 -2.99 -12.89
CA CYS A 336 4.41 -3.64 -14.19
C CYS A 336 3.30 -2.94 -14.99
N ARG A 337 3.60 -2.57 -16.23
CA ARG A 337 2.73 -1.89 -17.19
C ARG A 337 2.67 -2.63 -18.51
N ASN A 338 1.59 -2.40 -19.25
CA ASN A 338 1.43 -2.85 -20.64
C ASN A 338 1.70 -4.34 -20.91
N PRO A 339 1.17 -5.29 -20.10
CA PRO A 339 1.39 -6.70 -20.38
C PRO A 339 0.84 -7.08 -21.75
N ARG A 340 1.54 -7.98 -22.43
CA ARG A 340 1.17 -8.61 -23.68
C ARG A 340 1.42 -10.10 -23.57
N VAL A 341 0.50 -10.88 -24.11
CA VAL A 341 0.56 -12.34 -24.07
C VAL A 341 0.70 -12.89 -25.47
N LYS A 342 1.57 -13.89 -25.65
CA LYS A 342 1.67 -14.67 -26.88
C LYS A 342 1.80 -16.15 -26.56
N ILE A 343 0.99 -16.96 -27.23
CA ILE A 343 1.16 -18.41 -27.24
C ILE A 343 2.05 -18.79 -28.43
N PHE A 344 3.10 -19.56 -28.17
CA PHE A 344 4.00 -20.07 -29.21
C PHE A 344 4.59 -21.42 -28.78
N ASN A 345 4.55 -22.42 -29.67
CA ASN A 345 5.00 -23.79 -29.40
C ASN A 345 4.45 -24.39 -28.09
N GLY A 346 3.16 -24.18 -27.81
CA GLY A 346 2.49 -24.71 -26.61
C GLY A 346 2.85 -23.99 -25.30
N LYS A 347 3.65 -22.93 -25.35
CA LYS A 347 4.09 -22.13 -24.19
C LYS A 347 3.40 -20.78 -24.17
N VAL A 348 3.15 -20.25 -22.98
CA VAL A 348 2.62 -18.88 -22.79
C VAL A 348 3.78 -17.95 -22.47
N PHE A 349 3.92 -16.89 -23.27
CA PHE A 349 4.89 -15.84 -23.05
C PHE A 349 4.17 -14.56 -22.63
N VAL A 350 4.67 -13.92 -21.59
CA VAL A 350 4.19 -12.62 -21.12
C VAL A 350 5.33 -11.62 -21.23
N VAL A 351 5.06 -10.49 -21.89
CA VAL A 351 5.97 -9.36 -22.01
C VAL A 351 5.32 -8.14 -21.38
N TRP A 352 6.04 -7.39 -20.56
CA TRP A 352 5.53 -6.17 -19.93
C TRP A 352 6.66 -5.14 -19.84
N SER A 353 6.32 -3.88 -19.60
CA SER A 353 7.28 -2.87 -19.19
C SER A 353 7.21 -2.69 -17.68
N GLN A 354 8.33 -2.47 -17.00
CA GLN A 354 8.41 -2.38 -15.55
C GLN A 354 9.50 -1.39 -15.16
N ASN A 355 9.27 -0.55 -14.15
CA ASN A 355 10.30 0.35 -13.64
C ASN A 355 11.49 -0.41 -13.02
N ASP A 356 12.68 0.17 -13.12
CA ASP A 356 13.85 -0.33 -12.40
C ASP A 356 13.64 -0.08 -10.89
N PRO A 357 13.66 -1.13 -10.04
CA PRO A 357 13.51 -0.97 -8.60
C PRO A 357 14.63 -0.15 -7.95
N THR A 358 15.77 -0.02 -8.63
CA THR A 358 16.96 0.72 -8.18
C THR A 358 17.10 2.11 -8.79
N ASP A 359 16.29 2.44 -9.81
CA ASP A 359 16.25 3.74 -10.47
C ASP A 359 14.81 4.04 -10.90
N THR A 360 14.06 4.71 -10.03
CA THR A 360 12.62 4.99 -10.19
C THR A 360 12.29 5.83 -11.44
N GLY A 361 13.29 6.41 -12.09
CA GLY A 361 13.14 7.12 -13.36
C GLY A 361 13.13 6.22 -14.58
N ASN A 362 13.70 5.01 -14.51
CA ASN A 362 13.90 4.15 -15.68
C ASN A 362 12.85 3.03 -15.79
N GLU A 363 12.50 2.65 -17.02
CA GLU A 363 11.61 1.53 -17.31
C GLU A 363 12.25 0.55 -18.29
N HIS A 364 12.06 -0.73 -18.03
CA HIS A 364 12.60 -1.84 -18.82
C HIS A 364 11.49 -2.79 -19.27
N VAL A 365 11.67 -3.41 -20.43
CA VAL A 365 10.80 -4.46 -20.96
C VAL A 365 11.30 -5.82 -20.52
N PHE A 366 10.43 -6.59 -19.86
CA PHE A 366 10.72 -7.94 -19.38
C PHE A 366 9.88 -8.98 -20.12
N LEU A 367 10.40 -10.22 -20.13
CA LEU A 367 9.74 -11.41 -20.64
C LEU A 367 9.78 -12.51 -19.59
N MET A 368 8.68 -13.24 -19.46
CA MET A 368 8.64 -14.53 -18.76
C MET A 368 7.87 -15.55 -19.60
N LYS A 369 8.16 -16.85 -19.38
CA LYS A 369 7.48 -17.96 -20.03
C LYS A 369 6.84 -18.92 -19.03
N LYS A 370 5.81 -19.63 -19.50
CA LYS A 370 5.16 -20.77 -18.86
C LYS A 370 5.33 -22.00 -19.75
N ASP A 371 5.97 -23.03 -19.19
CA ASP A 371 6.36 -24.24 -19.93
C ASP A 371 5.49 -25.49 -19.63
N SER A 372 4.68 -25.48 -18.57
CA SER A 372 3.85 -26.63 -18.15
C SER A 372 2.39 -26.25 -17.89
N ALA A 373 1.55 -27.24 -17.57
CA ALA A 373 0.16 -27.04 -17.15
C ALA A 373 0.03 -26.36 -15.77
N ASP A 374 1.11 -26.30 -14.98
CA ASP A 374 1.14 -25.72 -13.64
C ASP A 374 0.96 -24.20 -13.67
N MET A 375 0.51 -23.57 -12.58
CA MET A 375 0.16 -22.15 -12.58
C MET A 375 1.35 -21.16 -12.58
N PHE A 376 2.60 -21.63 -12.60
CA PHE A 376 3.78 -20.79 -12.35
C PHE A 376 4.52 -20.37 -13.63
N PHE A 377 4.97 -19.11 -13.65
CA PHE A 377 5.86 -18.57 -14.67
C PHE A 377 7.33 -18.66 -14.24
N SER A 378 8.24 -18.69 -15.21
CA SER A 378 9.68 -18.52 -14.98
C SER A 378 10.03 -17.12 -14.45
N ASN A 379 11.26 -16.96 -13.94
CA ASN A 379 11.76 -15.66 -13.52
C ASN A 379 11.77 -14.66 -14.70
N PRO A 380 11.36 -13.40 -14.49
CA PRO A 380 11.47 -12.34 -15.48
C PRO A 380 12.90 -12.18 -16.01
N ILE A 381 13.03 -12.00 -17.33
CA ILE A 381 14.30 -11.63 -17.97
C ILE A 381 14.16 -10.30 -18.72
N PRO A 382 15.15 -9.40 -18.64
CA PRO A 382 15.13 -8.15 -19.40
C PRO A 382 15.33 -8.43 -20.91
N VAL A 383 14.45 -7.86 -21.72
CA VAL A 383 14.44 -7.99 -23.18
C VAL A 383 15.21 -6.84 -23.83
N ASP A 384 15.13 -5.64 -23.27
CA ASP A 384 15.95 -4.52 -23.72
C ASP A 384 17.40 -4.61 -23.24
N SER A 385 18.25 -3.74 -23.78
CA SER A 385 19.57 -3.51 -23.20
C SER A 385 19.42 -2.58 -22.00
N GLN A 386 19.99 -2.94 -20.84
CA GLN A 386 20.06 -2.12 -19.59
C GLN A 386 20.64 -0.69 -19.76
N LYS A 387 20.95 -0.26 -20.98
CA LYS A 387 21.32 1.11 -21.37
C LYS A 387 20.12 1.98 -21.75
N ALA A 388 18.93 1.41 -21.89
CA ALA A 388 17.69 2.14 -22.09
C ALA A 388 17.34 2.92 -20.81
N ARG A 389 16.92 4.19 -20.95
CA ARG A 389 16.33 4.91 -19.82
C ARG A 389 14.85 4.61 -19.73
N TRP A 390 14.13 4.57 -20.85
CA TRP A 390 12.72 4.26 -20.81
C TRP A 390 12.25 3.34 -21.94
N ALA A 391 11.88 2.11 -21.60
CA ALA A 391 11.34 1.12 -22.51
C ALA A 391 9.85 0.85 -22.21
N PHE A 392 8.97 1.21 -23.15
CA PHE A 392 7.51 1.16 -22.98
C PHE A 392 6.80 0.36 -24.07
N PHE A 393 5.51 0.09 -23.79
CA PHE A 393 4.53 -0.39 -24.75
C PHE A 393 5.02 -1.58 -25.56
N PRO A 394 5.47 -2.66 -24.91
CA PRO A 394 5.88 -3.83 -25.64
C PRO A 394 4.74 -4.34 -26.52
N ALA A 395 5.11 -4.92 -27.65
CA ALA A 395 4.27 -5.79 -28.44
C ALA A 395 5.04 -7.08 -28.74
N VAL A 396 4.31 -8.19 -28.80
CA VAL A 396 4.90 -9.52 -28.99
C VAL A 396 4.17 -10.26 -30.09
N THR A 397 4.93 -10.89 -30.97
CA THR A 397 4.42 -11.81 -31.99
C THR A 397 5.36 -13.01 -32.12
N ALA A 398 4.94 -14.01 -32.87
CA ALA A 398 5.73 -15.21 -33.10
C ALA A 398 5.49 -15.74 -34.51
N ASN A 399 6.52 -16.33 -35.10
CA ASN A 399 6.44 -17.05 -36.36
C ASN A 399 7.30 -18.33 -36.28
N LYS A 400 7.43 -19.06 -37.40
CA LYS A 400 8.23 -20.30 -37.46
C LYS A 400 9.71 -20.12 -37.04
N ASP A 401 10.22 -18.89 -37.12
CA ASP A 401 11.62 -18.58 -36.82
C ASP A 401 11.84 -18.08 -35.38
N GLY A 402 10.78 -17.93 -34.57
CA GLY A 402 10.90 -17.61 -33.14
C GLY A 402 9.86 -16.62 -32.59
N LEU A 403 10.11 -16.17 -31.35
CA LEU A 403 9.38 -15.08 -30.68
C LEU A 403 10.05 -13.73 -31.01
N HIS A 404 9.21 -12.72 -31.23
CA HIS A 404 9.56 -11.38 -31.65
C HIS A 404 8.96 -10.39 -30.64
N VAL A 405 9.80 -9.57 -30.03
CA VAL A 405 9.37 -8.51 -29.11
C VAL A 405 9.81 -7.17 -29.67
N VAL A 406 8.89 -6.22 -29.74
CA VAL A 406 9.16 -4.82 -30.11
C VAL A 406 8.71 -3.90 -28.99
N TRP A 407 9.36 -2.76 -28.83
CA TRP A 407 9.02 -1.75 -27.83
C TRP A 407 9.48 -0.36 -28.27
N LEU A 408 9.00 0.67 -27.58
CA LEU A 408 9.49 2.04 -27.72
C LEU A 408 10.58 2.29 -26.68
N ASP A 409 11.72 2.80 -27.09
CA ASP A 409 12.85 3.13 -26.21
C ASP A 409 13.21 4.61 -26.36
N GLY A 410 13.22 5.33 -25.25
CA GLY A 410 13.72 6.69 -25.12
C GLY A 410 15.17 6.69 -24.65
N ARG A 411 16.08 7.27 -25.44
CA ARG A 411 17.50 7.40 -25.10
C ARG A 411 17.96 8.85 -25.14
N ALA A 412 18.67 9.28 -24.10
CA ALA A 412 19.46 10.50 -24.10
C ALA A 412 20.82 10.20 -24.77
N LEU A 413 20.88 10.31 -26.11
CA LEU A 413 22.11 10.05 -26.86
C LEU A 413 23.20 11.11 -26.63
N ASP A 414 22.81 12.32 -26.21
CA ASP A 414 23.67 13.46 -25.94
C ASP A 414 23.59 13.99 -24.50
N GLY A 415 22.79 13.35 -23.64
CA GLY A 415 22.57 13.74 -22.25
C GLY A 415 21.61 14.92 -22.04
N ILE A 416 21.02 15.48 -23.11
CA ILE A 416 20.19 16.70 -23.06
C ILE A 416 18.83 16.50 -23.76
N HIS A 417 18.74 15.64 -24.77
CA HIS A 417 17.53 15.42 -25.56
C HIS A 417 17.12 13.94 -25.63
N ASP A 418 15.84 13.68 -25.37
CA ASP A 418 15.26 12.35 -25.48
C ASP A 418 14.93 12.03 -26.93
N THR A 419 15.60 11.02 -27.48
CA THR A 419 15.28 10.46 -28.79
C THR A 419 14.48 9.18 -28.61
N TRP A 420 13.31 9.11 -29.24
CA TRP A 420 12.42 7.96 -29.18
C TRP A 420 12.55 7.12 -30.44
N SER A 421 12.71 5.82 -30.28
CA SER A 421 12.81 4.89 -31.42
C SER A 421 12.15 3.56 -31.11
N VAL A 422 11.75 2.86 -32.18
CA VAL A 422 11.21 1.49 -32.07
C VAL A 422 12.38 0.51 -32.10
N TYR A 423 12.44 -0.34 -31.08
CA TYR A 423 13.42 -1.41 -30.96
C TYR A 423 12.77 -2.77 -31.09
N TYR A 424 13.60 -3.76 -31.43
CA TYR A 424 13.17 -5.11 -31.78
C TYR A 424 14.20 -6.13 -31.30
N ARG A 425 13.72 -7.25 -30.73
CA ARG A 425 14.53 -8.43 -30.40
C ARG A 425 13.86 -9.71 -30.91
N LYS A 426 14.68 -10.57 -31.53
CA LYS A 426 14.32 -11.92 -31.99
C LYS A 426 14.87 -12.97 -31.03
N ASN A 427 14.25 -14.15 -31.02
CA ASN A 427 14.75 -15.34 -30.34
C ASN A 427 14.89 -15.17 -28.82
N CYS A 428 14.00 -14.38 -28.22
CA CYS A 428 13.98 -14.21 -26.77
C CYS A 428 13.77 -15.55 -26.02
N ASN A 429 13.25 -16.58 -26.70
CA ASN A 429 13.07 -17.94 -26.17
C ASN A 429 14.38 -18.69 -25.88
N GLN A 430 15.54 -18.25 -26.41
CA GLN A 430 16.83 -18.92 -26.19
C GLN A 430 17.55 -18.45 -24.92
N TYR A 431 17.03 -17.40 -24.27
CA TYR A 431 17.57 -16.83 -23.04
C TYR A 431 16.75 -17.21 -21.80
N VAL A 432 15.80 -18.14 -21.93
CA VAL A 432 14.84 -18.56 -20.88
C VAL A 432 14.69 -20.07 -20.86
#